data_AF-A0A1Q5QWS8-F1
#
_entry.id   AF-A0A1Q5QWS8-F1
#
_cell.length_a   1.000
_cell.length_b   1.000
_cell.length_c   1.000
_cell.angle_alpha   90.00
_cell.angle_beta   90.00
_cell.angle_gamma   90.00
#
_symmetry.space_group_name_H-M   'P 1'
#
loop_
_entity.id
_entity.type
_entity.pdbx_description
1 polymer ?
#
loop_
_entity_poly.entity_id
_entity_poly.type
_entity_poly.pdbx_seq_one_letter_code
_entity_poly.pdbx_strand_id
1 'polypeptide(L)'
;MAITGLRSWLVCAAGAFAAYFALATWLDLSFVNPAPTGRLVVKLLPPFTPVQGHAFSGAPIPSDAELLSHLGDDPTSDSHRSPVVLFEDKQPLGPAHSNFREISQNGLGHYAHWRDQGIIFSTSDNSDPNENRRSYWAVVRSD
;
A
#
# COMPACT_ATOMS: atom_id res chain seq x y z
N MET A 1 39.13 -13.52 -45.33
CA MET A 1 38.34 -14.46 -44.51
C MET A 1 37.88 -13.72 -43.24
N ALA A 2 36.86 -12.87 -43.35
CA ALA A 2 36.37 -12.04 -42.23
C ALA A 2 34.86 -11.73 -42.27
N ILE A 3 34.14 -12.21 -43.29
CA ILE A 3 32.75 -11.81 -43.56
C ILE A 3 31.74 -12.70 -42.81
N THR A 4 32.18 -13.87 -42.31
CA THR A 4 31.31 -14.85 -41.65
C THR A 4 30.98 -14.48 -40.19
N GLY A 5 31.89 -13.82 -39.46
CA GLY A 5 31.67 -13.46 -38.05
C GLY A 5 30.65 -12.32 -37.83
N LEU A 6 30.61 -11.35 -38.75
CA LEU A 6 29.73 -10.19 -38.67
C LEU A 6 28.24 -10.57 -38.81
N ARG A 7 27.93 -11.54 -39.68
CA ARG A 7 26.55 -12.05 -39.87
C ARG A 7 26.07 -12.85 -38.66
N SER A 8 26.95 -13.64 -38.03
CA SER A 8 26.60 -14.40 -36.83
C SER A 8 26.30 -13.51 -35.62
N TRP A 9 27.06 -12.43 -35.43
CA TRP A 9 26.79 -11.49 -34.34
C TRP A 9 25.45 -10.75 -34.51
N LEU A 10 25.08 -10.38 -35.74
CA LEU A 10 23.78 -9.76 -36.03
C LEU A 10 22.60 -10.70 -35.73
N VAL A 11 22.74 -12.00 -36.03
CA VAL A 11 21.71 -13.00 -35.69
C VAL A 11 21.59 -13.19 -34.17
N CYS A 12 22.72 -13.27 -33.46
CA CYS A 12 22.71 -13.34 -31.99
C CYS A 12 22.10 -12.08 -31.37
N ALA A 13 22.42 -10.89 -31.88
CA ALA A 13 21.87 -9.63 -31.42
C ALA A 13 20.35 -9.55 -31.64
N ALA A 14 19.86 -9.95 -32.82
CA ALA A 14 18.44 -10.01 -33.10
C ALA A 14 17.70 -11.02 -32.19
N GLY A 15 18.30 -12.19 -31.93
CA GLY A 15 17.77 -13.19 -31.01
C GLY A 15 17.70 -12.68 -29.56
N ALA A 16 18.75 -12.00 -29.09
CA ALA A 16 18.76 -11.39 -27.76
C ALA A 16 17.71 -10.29 -27.62
N PHE A 17 17.51 -9.47 -28.65
CA PHE A 17 16.48 -8.44 -28.68
C PHE A 17 15.08 -9.07 -28.62
N ALA A 18 14.80 -10.09 -29.44
CA ALA A 18 13.52 -10.80 -29.42
C ALA A 18 13.24 -11.44 -28.04
N ALA A 19 14.25 -12.07 -27.43
CA ALA A 19 14.15 -12.65 -26.09
C ALA A 19 13.87 -11.58 -25.02
N TYR A 20 14.54 -10.41 -25.10
CA TYR A 20 14.30 -9.29 -24.20
C TYR A 20 12.86 -8.79 -24.29
N PHE A 21 12.34 -8.53 -25.50
CA PHE A 21 10.97 -8.06 -25.67
C PHE A 21 9.93 -9.10 -25.23
N ALA A 22 10.17 -10.38 -25.51
CA ALA A 22 9.30 -11.46 -25.03
C ALA A 22 9.26 -11.52 -23.49
N LEU A 23 10.42 -11.39 -22.82
CA LEU A 23 10.49 -11.38 -21.37
C LEU A 23 9.88 -10.10 -20.77
N ALA A 24 10.16 -8.94 -21.34
CA ALA A 24 9.60 -7.66 -20.88
C ALA A 24 8.08 -7.63 -21.01
N THR A 25 7.54 -8.07 -22.15
CA THR A 25 6.08 -8.16 -22.34
C THR A 25 5.43 -9.20 -21.43
N TRP A 26 6.08 -10.35 -21.21
CA TRP A 26 5.59 -11.33 -20.24
C TRP A 26 5.56 -10.75 -18.82
N LEU A 27 6.61 -10.03 -18.42
CA LEU A 27 6.67 -9.34 -17.12
C LEU A 27 5.56 -8.29 -17.01
N ASP A 28 5.41 -7.42 -18.00
CA ASP A 28 4.36 -6.38 -18.00
C ASP A 28 2.95 -6.96 -17.94
N LEU A 29 2.68 -8.04 -18.70
CA LEU A 29 1.37 -8.70 -18.70
C LEU A 29 1.10 -9.49 -17.41
N SER A 30 2.15 -10.00 -16.77
CA SER A 30 2.05 -10.75 -15.51
C SER A 30 2.04 -9.86 -14.27
N PHE A 31 2.44 -8.59 -14.41
CA PHE A 31 2.56 -7.66 -13.29
C PHE A 31 1.17 -7.24 -12.79
N VAL A 32 0.81 -7.73 -11.61
CA VAL A 32 -0.40 -7.31 -10.90
C VAL A 32 -0.05 -6.10 -10.05
N ASN A 33 -0.54 -4.91 -10.41
CA ASN A 33 -0.37 -3.72 -9.58
C ASN A 33 -0.99 -3.98 -8.19
N PRO A 34 -0.20 -3.95 -7.10
CA PRO A 34 -0.70 -4.23 -5.75
C PRO A 34 -1.50 -3.06 -5.16
N ALA A 35 -1.39 -1.86 -5.72
CA ALA A 35 -2.09 -0.69 -5.22
C ALA A 35 -3.60 -0.78 -5.50
N PRO A 36 -4.46 -0.44 -4.53
CA PRO A 36 -5.88 -0.24 -4.76
C PRO A 36 -6.14 0.95 -5.69
N THR A 37 -7.35 1.03 -6.24
CA THR A 37 -7.80 2.16 -7.07
C THR A 37 -8.60 3.16 -6.23
N GLY A 38 -8.38 4.45 -6.47
CA GLY A 38 -9.12 5.53 -5.82
C GLY A 38 -8.69 6.90 -6.34
N ARG A 39 -9.39 7.95 -5.88
CA ARG A 39 -9.07 9.35 -6.17
C ARG A 39 -7.73 9.76 -5.55
N LEU A 40 -7.44 9.23 -4.37
CA LEU A 40 -6.18 9.39 -3.66
C LEU A 40 -5.75 8.02 -3.17
N VAL A 41 -4.50 7.62 -3.45
CA VAL A 41 -3.94 6.33 -3.05
C VAL A 41 -2.58 6.60 -2.43
N VAL A 42 -2.50 6.47 -1.10
CA VAL A 42 -1.28 6.75 -0.33
C VAL A 42 -0.76 5.47 0.27
N LYS A 43 0.50 5.14 0.01
CA LYS A 43 1.15 3.98 0.61
C LYS A 43 1.59 4.29 2.04
N LEU A 44 1.27 3.42 2.98
CA LEU A 44 1.85 3.47 4.33
C LEU A 44 3.16 2.68 4.33
N LEU A 45 4.20 3.27 4.93
CA LEU A 45 5.54 2.70 4.88
C LEU A 45 5.96 2.12 6.23
N PRO A 46 6.67 0.98 6.23
CA PRO A 46 7.37 0.51 7.41
C PRO A 46 8.57 1.42 7.75
N PRO A 47 9.06 1.40 9.00
CA PRO A 47 8.56 0.58 10.10
C PRO A 47 7.24 1.12 10.66
N PHE A 48 6.27 0.22 10.85
CA PHE A 48 5.04 0.50 11.57
C PHE A 48 5.32 0.48 13.06
N THR A 49 4.99 1.57 13.75
CA THR A 49 5.33 1.71 15.18
C THR A 49 4.29 0.98 16.01
N PRO A 50 4.66 -0.03 16.81
CA PRO A 50 3.70 -0.67 17.72
C PRO A 50 3.24 0.34 18.78
N VAL A 51 1.94 0.39 19.04
CA VAL A 51 1.35 1.30 20.03
C VAL A 51 0.94 0.52 21.27
N GLN A 52 -0.02 -0.42 21.13
CA GLN A 52 -0.45 -1.32 22.19
C GLN A 52 -1.30 -2.46 21.64
N GLY A 53 -1.13 -3.68 22.18
CA GLY A 53 -1.93 -4.84 21.78
C GLY A 53 -1.77 -5.10 20.28
N HIS A 54 -2.88 -5.12 19.55
CA HIS A 54 -2.89 -5.28 18.08
C HIS A 54 -2.74 -3.97 17.31
N ALA A 55 -2.59 -2.82 18.00
CA ALA A 55 -2.54 -1.50 17.37
C ALA A 55 -1.13 -1.09 16.94
N PHE A 56 -1.02 -0.65 15.69
CA PHE A 56 0.15 -0.06 15.07
C PHE A 56 -0.16 1.32 14.50
N SER A 57 0.83 2.20 14.51
CA SER A 57 0.78 3.49 13.83
C SER A 57 1.49 3.40 12.48
N GLY A 58 0.79 3.85 11.43
CA GLY A 58 1.30 3.91 10.06
C GLY A 58 1.39 5.35 9.57
N ALA A 59 2.56 5.74 9.07
CA ALA A 59 2.79 7.04 8.47
C ALA A 59 2.90 6.95 6.93
N PRO A 60 2.33 7.92 6.20
CA PRO A 60 2.55 8.05 4.77
C PRO A 60 3.93 8.67 4.46
N ILE A 61 4.27 8.74 3.18
CA ILE A 61 5.41 9.54 2.70
C ILE A 61 5.15 11.02 3.03
N PRO A 62 6.16 11.82 3.44
CA PRO A 62 5.97 13.22 3.84
C PRO A 62 5.23 14.10 2.82
N SER A 63 5.36 13.82 1.52
CA SER A 63 4.65 14.57 0.46
C SER A 63 3.13 14.42 0.54
N ASP A 64 2.65 13.28 1.02
CA ASP A 64 1.22 12.94 1.07
C ASP A 64 0.63 13.16 2.47
N ALA A 65 1.50 13.39 3.47
CA ALA A 65 1.11 13.51 4.87
C ALA A 65 0.17 14.69 5.14
N GLU A 66 0.44 15.85 4.55
CA GLU A 66 -0.41 17.03 4.71
C GLU A 66 -1.81 16.79 4.11
N LEU A 67 -1.87 16.29 2.88
CA LEU A 67 -3.12 15.97 2.20
C LEU A 67 -3.93 14.93 2.98
N LEU A 68 -3.28 13.88 3.48
CA LEU A 68 -3.93 12.83 4.25
C LEU A 68 -4.44 13.37 5.60
N SER A 69 -3.64 14.16 6.33
CA SER A 69 -4.02 14.73 7.63
C SER A 69 -5.32 15.55 7.55
N HIS A 70 -5.49 16.37 6.51
CA HIS A 70 -6.71 17.18 6.34
C HIS A 70 -7.99 16.36 6.15
N LEU A 71 -7.86 15.11 5.75
CA LEU A 71 -8.96 14.16 5.57
C LEU A 71 -9.26 13.35 6.83
N GLY A 72 -8.49 13.52 7.91
CA GLY A 72 -8.71 12.81 9.18
C GLY A 72 -9.92 13.30 9.96
N ASP A 73 -10.41 12.42 10.84
CA ASP A 73 -11.41 12.74 11.85
C ASP A 73 -10.84 13.76 12.84
N ASP A 74 -11.70 14.65 13.32
CA ASP A 74 -11.28 15.62 14.32
C ASP A 74 -11.37 14.99 15.72
N PRO A 75 -10.28 14.90 16.49
CA PRO A 75 -10.29 14.26 17.80
C PRO A 75 -11.18 15.00 18.82
N THR A 76 -11.59 16.24 18.53
CA THR A 76 -12.46 17.05 19.39
C THR A 76 -13.93 16.99 19.00
N SER A 77 -14.28 16.29 17.91
CA SER A 77 -15.66 16.15 17.44
C SER A 77 -16.04 14.68 17.25
N ASP A 78 -17.27 14.31 17.56
CA ASP A 78 -17.81 12.95 17.27
C ASP A 78 -18.13 12.74 15.78
N SER A 79 -17.55 13.53 14.89
CA SER A 79 -17.82 13.48 13.45
C SER A 79 -16.87 12.50 12.77
N HIS A 80 -17.41 11.36 12.32
CA HIS A 80 -16.73 10.38 11.46
C HIS A 80 -16.71 10.89 10.01
N ARG A 81 -15.93 11.95 9.78
CA ARG A 81 -15.85 12.66 8.50
C ARG A 81 -14.80 12.09 7.55
N SER A 82 -13.91 11.23 8.03
CA SER A 82 -12.81 10.74 7.21
C SER A 82 -13.31 9.83 6.08
N PRO A 83 -13.06 10.16 4.80
CA PRO A 83 -13.44 9.29 3.69
C PRO A 83 -12.41 8.18 3.44
N VAL A 84 -11.38 8.07 4.29
CA VAL A 84 -10.24 7.19 4.06
C VAL A 84 -10.62 5.75 4.37
N VAL A 85 -10.44 4.89 3.37
CA VAL A 85 -10.50 3.44 3.49
C VAL A 85 -9.08 2.90 3.57
N LEU A 86 -8.78 2.18 4.65
CA LEU A 86 -7.50 1.49 4.78
C LEU A 86 -7.57 0.15 4.05
N PHE A 87 -6.54 -0.18 3.29
CA PHE A 87 -6.40 -1.46 2.60
C PHE A 87 -5.18 -2.21 3.11
N GLU A 88 -5.35 -3.52 3.28
CA GLU A 88 -4.29 -4.50 3.39
C GLU A 88 -4.24 -5.28 2.07
N ASP A 89 -3.11 -5.15 1.38
CA ASP A 89 -2.94 -5.45 -0.03
C ASP A 89 -4.05 -4.81 -0.89
N LYS A 90 -5.03 -5.59 -1.32
CA LYS A 90 -6.19 -5.15 -2.11
C LYS A 90 -7.51 -5.29 -1.36
N GLN A 91 -7.48 -5.77 -0.12
CA GLN A 91 -8.67 -5.96 0.69
C GLN A 91 -8.86 -4.77 1.63
N PRO A 92 -10.06 -4.18 1.69
CA PRO A 92 -10.33 -3.13 2.65
C PRO A 92 -10.29 -3.73 4.06
N LEU A 93 -9.58 -3.06 4.95
CA LEU A 93 -9.66 -3.28 6.38
C LEU A 93 -10.90 -2.59 6.96
N GLY A 94 -11.32 -3.05 8.12
CA GLY A 94 -12.34 -2.41 8.93
C GLY A 94 -12.70 -3.29 10.13
N PRO A 95 -13.62 -2.83 10.99
CA PRO A 95 -14.35 -1.56 10.93
C PRO A 95 -13.49 -0.28 10.93
N ALA A 96 -13.99 0.76 10.26
CA ALA A 96 -13.39 2.10 10.24
C ALA A 96 -13.85 2.93 11.45
N HIS A 97 -13.15 4.05 11.72
CA HIS A 97 -13.47 4.99 12.81
C HIS A 97 -13.52 4.31 14.20
N SER A 98 -12.73 3.25 14.39
CA SER A 98 -12.70 2.50 15.63
C SER A 98 -11.98 3.28 16.73
N ASN A 99 -12.46 3.16 17.96
CA ASN A 99 -11.72 3.74 19.07
C ASN A 99 -10.44 2.93 19.36
N PHE A 100 -9.49 3.53 20.09
CA PHE A 100 -8.22 2.88 20.39
C PHE A 100 -8.37 1.54 21.13
N ARG A 101 -9.40 1.39 21.96
CA ARG A 101 -9.66 0.13 22.67
C ARG A 101 -10.03 -0.98 21.69
N GLU A 102 -10.91 -0.72 20.74
CA GLU A 102 -11.31 -1.69 19.71
C GLU A 102 -10.11 -2.12 18.88
N ILE A 103 -9.27 -1.18 18.46
CA ILE A 103 -8.07 -1.48 17.65
C ILE A 103 -7.07 -2.30 18.47
N SER A 104 -6.77 -1.90 19.70
CA SER A 104 -5.76 -2.57 20.53
C SER A 104 -6.20 -3.92 21.08
N GLN A 105 -7.47 -4.08 21.47
CA GLN A 105 -7.97 -5.29 22.13
C GLN A 105 -8.61 -6.29 21.17
N ASN A 106 -9.39 -5.82 20.19
CA ASN A 106 -10.07 -6.71 19.26
C ASN A 106 -9.20 -6.95 18.02
N GLY A 107 -8.55 -5.90 17.52
CA GLY A 107 -7.72 -5.97 16.31
C GLY A 107 -8.54 -6.35 15.07
N LEU A 108 -8.08 -7.30 14.26
CA LEU A 108 -8.83 -7.89 13.13
C LEU A 108 -9.25 -6.88 12.05
N GLY A 109 -8.38 -5.90 11.77
CA GLY A 109 -8.61 -4.89 10.75
C GLY A 109 -9.30 -3.62 11.23
N HIS A 110 -9.64 -3.50 12.53
CA HIS A 110 -10.10 -2.22 13.08
C HIS A 110 -9.05 -1.13 12.84
N TYR A 111 -9.51 0.06 12.47
CA TYR A 111 -8.63 1.21 12.30
C TYR A 111 -9.35 2.54 12.54
N ALA A 112 -8.54 3.57 12.77
CA ALA A 112 -8.97 4.96 12.77
C ALA A 112 -7.94 5.86 12.08
N HIS A 113 -8.45 6.97 11.54
CA HIS A 113 -7.65 7.99 10.90
C HIS A 113 -7.99 9.35 11.50
N TRP A 114 -7.07 9.84 12.32
CA TRP A 114 -7.24 11.08 13.09
C TRP A 114 -6.40 12.19 12.47
N ARG A 115 -6.96 13.40 12.44
CA ARG A 115 -6.21 14.60 12.05
C ARG A 115 -5.00 14.77 12.97
N ASP A 116 -3.86 15.10 12.38
CA ASP A 116 -2.56 15.34 13.03
C ASP A 116 -1.91 14.13 13.74
N GLN A 117 -2.68 13.07 14.01
CA GLN A 117 -2.20 11.86 14.70
C GLN A 117 -1.96 10.70 13.73
N GLY A 118 -2.54 10.77 12.52
CA GLY A 118 -2.34 9.80 11.45
C GLY A 118 -3.25 8.57 11.59
N ILE A 119 -2.78 7.44 11.05
CA ILE A 119 -3.54 6.19 11.01
C ILE A 119 -3.08 5.26 12.10
N ILE A 120 -4.02 4.82 12.94
CA ILE A 120 -3.84 3.75 13.91
C ILE A 120 -4.68 2.57 13.43
N PHE A 121 -4.08 1.40 13.32
CA PHE A 121 -4.75 0.24 12.74
C PHE A 121 -4.25 -1.08 13.34
N SER A 122 -4.98 -2.14 13.06
CA SER A 122 -4.58 -3.53 13.25
C SER A 122 -4.65 -4.26 11.91
N THR A 123 -3.86 -5.30 11.74
CA THR A 123 -3.90 -6.15 10.55
C THR A 123 -5.12 -7.07 10.58
N SER A 124 -5.52 -7.61 9.43
CA SER A 124 -6.75 -8.42 9.30
C SER A 124 -6.75 -9.69 10.15
N ASP A 125 -5.57 -10.22 10.48
CA ASP A 125 -5.34 -11.43 11.25
C ASP A 125 -4.46 -11.21 12.48
N ASN A 126 -4.28 -9.95 12.91
CA ASN A 126 -3.46 -9.54 14.06
C ASN A 126 -1.96 -9.89 13.97
N SER A 127 -1.47 -10.28 12.79
CA SER A 127 -0.03 -10.44 12.53
C SER A 127 0.70 -9.09 12.55
N ASP A 128 2.01 -9.09 12.83
CA ASP A 128 2.82 -7.86 12.79
C ASP A 128 2.91 -7.34 11.33
N PRO A 129 2.49 -6.09 11.04
CA PRO A 129 2.54 -5.52 9.70
C PRO A 129 3.97 -5.34 9.16
N ASN A 130 4.99 -5.35 10.01
CA ASN A 130 6.40 -5.33 9.61
C ASN A 130 6.92 -6.71 9.17
N GLU A 131 6.24 -7.80 9.56
CA GLU A 131 6.71 -9.17 9.32
C GLU A 131 5.82 -9.94 8.33
N ASN A 132 4.55 -9.54 8.18
CA ASN A 132 3.57 -10.30 7.41
C ASN A 132 3.68 -10.14 5.88
N ARG A 133 4.62 -9.32 5.40
CA ARG A 133 4.92 -9.07 3.97
C ARG A 133 3.73 -8.53 3.15
N ARG A 134 2.75 -7.90 3.81
CA ARG A 134 1.60 -7.24 3.16
C ARG A 134 1.88 -5.76 2.92
N SER A 135 1.18 -5.16 1.97
CA SER A 135 1.24 -3.72 1.70
C SER A 135 0.02 -3.00 2.26
N TYR A 136 0.21 -1.81 2.84
CA TYR A 136 -0.89 -1.05 3.43
C TYR A 136 -1.10 0.27 2.70
N TRP A 137 -2.36 0.61 2.46
CA TRP A 137 -2.72 1.79 1.66
C TRP A 137 -3.88 2.56 2.29
N ALA A 138 -3.73 3.87 2.41
CA ALA A 138 -4.82 4.78 2.75
C ALA A 138 -5.42 5.33 1.45
N VAL A 139 -6.72 5.09 1.22
CA VAL A 139 -7.36 5.36 -0.06
C VAL A 139 -8.62 6.19 0.11
N VAL A 140 -8.75 7.25 -0.66
CA VAL A 140 -10.04 7.93 -0.87
C VAL A 140 -10.67 7.34 -2.12
N ARG A 141 -11.83 6.69 -1.98
CA ARG A 141 -12.53 6.11 -3.12
C ARG A 141 -12.93 7.21 -4.11
N SER A 142 -12.83 6.89 -5.40
CA SER A 142 -13.52 7.64 -6.45
C SER A 142 -14.94 7.09 -6.51
N ASP A 143 -15.87 7.87 -5.97
CA ASP A 143 -17.32 7.71 -6.14
C ASP A 143 -17.75 7.73 -7.61
#